data_AF-A0AA38CKL5-F1
#
_entry.id   AF-A0AA38CKL5-F1
#
_cell.length_a   1.000
_cell.length_b   1.000
_cell.length_c   1.000
_cell.angle_alpha   90.00
_cell.angle_beta   90.00
_cell.angle_gamma   90.00
#
_symmetry.space_group_name_H-M   'P 1'
#
loop_
_entity.id
_entity.type
_entity.pdbx_description
1 polymer ?
#
loop_
_entity_poly.entity_id
_entity_poly.type
_entity_poly.pdbx_seq_one_letter_code
_entity_poly.pdbx_strand_id
1 'polypeptide(L)' 'CGGGAGVVLIPLDTEPMPLSFQLDFPCTNNTAEYEALVLGLQVALHLGVKSINIFGDSQL' A
#
# COMPACT_ATOMS: atom_id res chain seq x y z
N CYS A 1 -18.46 7.10 6.71
CA CYS A 1 -17.77 7.41 5.45
C CYS A 1 -16.31 6.98 5.61
N GLY A 2 -16.03 5.71 5.33
CA GLY A 2 -14.65 5.20 5.34
C GLY A 2 -14.06 5.31 3.94
N GLY A 3 -12.75 5.46 3.85
CA GLY A 3 -12.03 5.26 2.59
C GLY A 3 -11.34 3.91 2.56
N GLY A 4 -10.61 3.66 1.48
CA GLY A 4 -9.85 2.43 1.29
C GLY A 4 -8.47 2.75 0.76
N ALA A 5 -7.51 1.95 1.15
CA ALA A 5 -6.13 1.98 0.69
C ALA A 5 -5.82 0.67 -0.05
N GLY A 6 -5.16 0.77 -1.22
CA GLY A 6 -4.83 -0.38 -2.06
C GLY A 6 -3.35 -0.42 -2.38
N VAL A 7 -2.74 -1.61 -2.29
CA VAL A 7 -1.34 -1.83 -2.64
C VAL A 7 -1.22 -3.11 -3.44
N VAL A 8 -0.33 -3.16 -4.42
CA VAL A 8 0.04 -4.40 -5.10
C VAL A 8 1.52 -4.63 -4.86
N LEU A 9 1.86 -5.74 -4.20
CA LEU A 9 3.24 -6.19 -4.11
C LEU A 9 3.55 -7.01 -5.36
N ILE A 10 4.65 -6.70 -6.03
CA ILE A 10 5.08 -7.38 -7.26
C ILE A 10 6.45 -8.02 -7.00
N PRO A 11 6.49 -9.29 -6.58
CA PRO A 11 7.73 -10.04 -6.45
C PRO A 11 8.28 -10.41 -7.85
N LEU A 12 9.59 -10.62 -7.96
CA LEU A 12 10.24 -11.03 -9.21
C LEU A 12 9.91 -12.48 -9.59
N ASP A 13 9.79 -13.36 -8.60
CA ASP A 13 9.73 -14.81 -8.77
C ASP A 13 8.34 -15.41 -8.50
N THR A 14 7.36 -14.57 -8.13
CA THR A 14 6.01 -15.04 -7.78
C THR A 14 4.95 -14.10 -8.32
N GLU A 15 3.70 -14.56 -8.29
CA GLU A 15 2.55 -13.77 -8.71
C GLU A 15 2.37 -12.48 -7.88
N PRO A 16 1.83 -11.41 -8.49
CA PRO A 16 1.48 -10.19 -7.77
C PRO A 16 0.48 -10.47 -6.65
N MET A 17 0.68 -9.80 -5.52
CA MET A 17 -0.19 -9.89 -4.34
C MET A 17 -0.93 -8.56 -4.16
N PRO A 18 -2.19 -8.44 -4.62
CA PRO A 18 -3.02 -7.29 -4.34
C PRO A 18 -3.51 -7.33 -2.89
N LEU A 19 -3.42 -6.19 -2.22
CA LEU A 19 -3.82 -5.96 -0.84
C LEU A 19 -4.77 -4.77 -0.80
N SER A 20 -5.80 -4.88 0.02
CA SER A 20 -6.79 -3.82 0.21
C SER A 20 -7.05 -3.66 1.70
N PHE A 21 -7.03 -2.42 2.15
CA PHE A 21 -7.18 -2.04 3.54
C PHE A 21 -8.38 -1.10 3.66
N GLN A 22 -9.26 -1.39 4.62
CA GLN A 22 -10.34 -0.49 4.97
C GLN A 22 -9.81 0.55 5.96
N LEU A 23 -10.06 1.83 5.68
CA LEU A 23 -9.73 2.92 6.59
C LEU A 23 -10.98 3.26 7.41
N ASP A 24 -10.93 2.98 8.70
CA ASP A 24 -12.05 3.18 9.64
C ASP A 24 -12.16 4.64 10.15
N PHE A 25 -11.56 5.58 9.43
CA PHE A 25 -11.58 7.00 9.73
C PHE A 25 -11.89 7.82 8.47
N PRO A 26 -12.40 9.05 8.61
CA PRO A 26 -12.57 9.96 7.48
C PRO A 26 -11.21 10.28 6.86
N CYS A 27 -11.05 10.01 5.57
CA CYS A 27 -9.81 10.28 4.85
C CYS A 27 -10.08 11.00 3.52
N THR A 28 -9.13 11.83 3.10
CA THR A 28 -9.08 12.36 1.72
C THR A 28 -8.40 11.35 0.80
N ASN A 29 -8.42 11.56 -0.52
CA ASN A 29 -7.67 10.71 -1.46
C ASN A 29 -6.17 10.67 -1.10
N ASN A 30 -5.54 11.83 -0.89
CA ASN A 30 -4.14 11.93 -0.48
C ASN A 30 -3.84 11.17 0.82
N THR A 31 -4.77 11.25 1.79
CA THR A 31 -4.65 10.48 3.03
C THR A 31 -4.73 8.98 2.75
N ALA A 32 -5.65 8.53 1.89
CA ALA A 32 -5.79 7.13 1.55
C ALA A 32 -4.56 6.57 0.79
N GLU A 33 -3.97 7.37 -0.10
CA GLU A 33 -2.73 7.01 -0.80
C GLU A 33 -1.53 6.94 0.15
N TYR A 34 -1.43 7.88 1.09
CA TYR A 34 -0.39 7.85 2.11
C TYR A 34 -0.51 6.61 3.02
N GLU A 35 -1.73 6.28 3.44
CA GLU A 35 -2.00 5.08 4.23
C GLU A 35 -1.71 3.81 3.44
N ALA A 36 -2.02 3.77 2.14
CA ALA A 36 -1.64 2.67 1.27
C ALA A 36 -0.12 2.47 1.26
N LEU A 37 0.66 3.55 1.13
CA LEU A 37 2.12 3.49 1.18
C LEU A 37 2.62 2.93 2.52
N VAL A 38 2.13 3.44 3.64
CA VAL A 38 2.54 3.01 4.99
C VAL A 38 2.20 1.54 5.22
N LEU A 39 0.97 1.13 4.91
CA LEU A 39 0.51 -0.25 5.09
C LEU A 39 1.26 -1.21 4.16
N GLY A 40 1.51 -0.82 2.91
CA GLY A 40 2.32 -1.58 1.96
C GLY A 40 3.75 -1.81 2.46
N LEU A 41 4.39 -0.78 3.02
CA LEU A 41 5.71 -0.86 3.64
C LEU A 41 5.72 -1.77 4.87
N GLN A 42 4.70 -1.69 5.72
CA GLN A 42 4.57 -2.57 6.87
C GLN A 42 4.49 -4.03 6.42
N VAL A 43 3.69 -4.34 5.40
CA VAL A 43 3.62 -5.72 4.87
C VAL A 43 4.96 -6.16 4.28
N ALA A 44 5.63 -5.30 3.50
CA ALA A 44 6.95 -5.62 2.95
C ALA A 44 7.98 -5.94 4.05
N LEU A 45 7.98 -5.18 5.15
CA LEU A 45 8.83 -5.45 6.32
C LEU A 45 8.49 -6.79 6.99
N HIS A 46 7.20 -7.10 7.17
CA HIS A 46 6.76 -8.38 7.73
C HIS A 46 7.16 -9.57 6.85
N LEU A 47 7.22 -9.37 5.54
CA LEU A 47 7.69 -10.37 4.57
C LEU A 47 9.22 -10.47 4.50
N GLY A 48 9.96 -9.64 5.26
CA GLY A 48 11.43 -9.65 5.29
C GLY A 48 12.09 -9.03 4.06
N VAL A 49 11.36 -8.18 3.31
CA VAL A 49 11.89 -7.47 2.15
C VAL A 49 12.94 -6.46 2.60
N LYS A 50 14.15 -6.56 2.03
CA LYS A 50 15.29 -5.67 2.36
C LYS A 50 15.39 -4.44 1.46
N SER A 51 14.83 -4.51 0.26
CA SER A 51 14.84 -3.45 -0.73
C SER A 51 13.56 -3.53 -1.55
N ILE A 52 12.89 -2.39 -1.74
CA ILE A 52 11.62 -2.29 -2.46
C ILE A 52 11.62 -1.01 -3.30
N ASN A 53 11.09 -1.10 -4.51
CA ASN A 53 10.77 0.05 -5.34
C ASN A 53 9.26 0.31 -5.24
N ILE A 54 8.90 1.57 -5.04
CA ILE A 54 7.53 2.00 -4.79
C ILE A 54 7.08 2.84 -5.98
N PHE A 55 5.89 2.54 -6.49
CA PHE A 55 5.25 3.27 -7.57
C PHE A 55 3.87 3.70 -7.08
N GLY A 56 3.57 4.99 -7.20
CA GLY A 56 2.26 5.56 -6.89
C GLY A 56 1.88 6.57 -7.97
N ASP A 57 0.59 6.70 -8.21
CA ASP A 57 -0.01 7.77 -9.01
C ASP A 57 -0.09 9.10 -8.25
N SER A 58 -0.01 9.02 -6.92
CA SER A 58 0.20 10.15 -6.03
C SER A 58 1.47 10.91 -6.39
N GLN A 59 1.29 12.02 -7.09
CA GLN A 59 2.30 13.08 -7.20
C GLN A 59 2.24 14.02 -6.00
N LEU A 60 1.12 13.92 -5.26
CA LEU A 60 0.68 14.70 -4.10
C LEU A 60 1.06 16.19 -4.17
#